data_AF-A0A317VPC0-F1
#
_entry.id   AF-A0A317VPC0-F1
#
_cell.length_a   1.000
_cell.length_b   1.000
_cell.length_c   1.000
_cell.angle_alpha   90.00
_cell.angle_beta   90.00
_cell.angle_gamma   90.00
#
_symmetry.space_group_name_H-M   'P 1'
#
loop_
_entity.id
_entity.type
_entity.pdbx_description
1 polymer ?
#
loop_
_entity_poly.entity_id
_entity_poly.type
_entity_poly.pdbx_seq_one_letter_code
_entity_poly.pdbx_strand_id
1 'polypeptide(L)'
;MPMNELVRLGSLPQSALPSPDTTFDTASSLFRKLARDQKLTQRWRSLDKGPFKIWCDDFRPANVLMDEDLKIIGVVDWEFTYAAPVEFTYAPPWWLLIEKPEYWPDGLEDWCGKFERRLQTFLKAMIDHEDEAIRKGRLEDNAAAFRSNAR
;
A
#
# COMPACT_ATOMS: atom_id res chain seq x y z
N MET A 1 -1.36 27.90 1.73
CA MET A 1 -0.18 27.03 1.54
C MET A 1 -0.15 26.63 0.06
N PRO A 2 0.93 26.88 -0.70
CA PRO A 2 1.00 26.46 -2.10
C PRO A 2 0.95 24.92 -2.17
N MET A 3 0.10 24.34 -3.02
CA MET A 3 -0.08 22.86 -3.10
C MET A 3 1.19 22.09 -3.45
N ASN A 4 2.18 22.75 -4.05
CA ASN A 4 3.48 22.17 -4.36
C ASN A 4 4.27 21.75 -3.10
N GLU A 5 3.92 22.27 -1.92
CA GLU A 5 4.57 21.89 -0.66
C GLU A 5 4.05 20.56 -0.09
N LEU A 6 2.77 20.21 -0.33
CA LEU A 6 2.19 18.96 0.15
C LEU A 6 2.84 17.72 -0.50
N VAL A 7 3.26 17.87 -1.76
CA VAL A 7 3.93 16.81 -2.55
C VAL A 7 5.39 16.63 -2.14
N ARG A 8 6.04 17.68 -1.61
CA ARG A 8 7.44 17.63 -1.14
C ARG A 8 7.63 16.84 0.16
N LEU A 9 6.55 16.66 0.93
CA LEU A 9 6.55 15.86 2.16
C LEU A 9 6.36 14.36 1.89
N GLY A 10 5.86 13.99 0.71
CA GLY A 10 5.85 12.60 0.28
C GLY A 10 7.23 12.19 -0.22
N SER A 11 7.62 10.94 0.00
CA SER A 11 8.88 10.32 -0.48
C SER A 11 8.95 10.16 -2.01
N LEU A 12 8.31 11.06 -2.77
CA LEU A 12 8.20 11.03 -4.21
C LEU A 12 9.48 11.59 -4.86
N PRO A 13 9.97 10.97 -5.95
CA PRO A 13 11.14 11.47 -6.65
C PRO A 13 10.86 12.84 -7.26
N GLN A 14 11.63 13.85 -6.84
CA GLN A 14 11.46 15.25 -7.27
C GLN A 14 11.57 15.41 -8.80
N SER A 15 12.36 14.57 -9.47
CA SER A 15 12.49 14.55 -10.94
C SER A 15 11.20 14.15 -11.67
N ALA A 16 10.29 13.47 -10.98
CA ALA A 16 9.00 13.04 -11.52
C ALA A 16 7.88 14.05 -11.24
N LEU A 17 8.15 15.11 -10.47
CA LEU A 17 7.19 16.16 -10.15
C LEU A 17 7.22 17.29 -11.21
N PRO A 18 6.14 18.07 -11.33
CA PRO A 18 6.15 19.32 -12.09
C PRO A 18 7.24 20.28 -11.60
N SER A 19 7.69 21.19 -12.47
CA SER A 19 8.68 22.20 -12.08
C SER A 19 8.20 22.97 -10.84
N PRO A 20 9.09 23.34 -9.90
CA PRO A 20 8.73 24.14 -8.73
C PRO A 20 7.97 25.43 -9.06
N ASP A 21 8.23 26.01 -10.23
CA ASP A 21 7.58 27.23 -10.73
C ASP A 21 6.19 27.00 -11.33
N THR A 22 5.78 25.74 -11.50
CA THR A 22 4.46 25.38 -12.02
C THR A 22 3.45 25.42 -10.88
N THR A 23 2.46 26.30 -10.96
CA THR A 23 1.33 26.33 -10.02
C THR A 23 0.09 25.67 -10.64
N PHE A 24 -0.77 25.13 -9.78
CA PHE A 24 -2.04 24.53 -10.17
C PHE A 24 -3.16 25.16 -9.36
N ASP A 25 -4.24 25.55 -10.02
CA ASP A 25 -5.39 26.19 -9.36
C ASP A 25 -6.16 25.23 -8.45
N THR A 26 -6.07 23.91 -8.70
CA THR A 26 -6.79 22.88 -7.93
C THR A 26 -5.91 21.65 -7.71
N ALA A 27 -6.16 20.90 -6.64
CA ALA A 27 -5.50 19.61 -6.41
C ALA A 27 -5.77 18.65 -7.56
N SER A 28 -7.00 18.66 -8.09
CA SER A 28 -7.42 17.85 -9.22
C SER A 28 -6.62 18.13 -10.50
N SER A 29 -6.26 19.39 -10.78
CA SER A 29 -5.44 19.71 -11.96
C SER A 29 -3.99 19.21 -11.80
N LEU A 30 -3.43 19.32 -10.59
CA LEU A 30 -2.14 18.71 -10.25
C LEU A 30 -2.16 17.18 -10.43
N PHE A 31 -3.12 16.49 -9.82
CA PHE A 31 -3.22 15.03 -9.92
C PHE A 31 -3.44 14.57 -11.36
N ARG A 32 -4.27 15.28 -12.14
CA ARG A 32 -4.44 14.99 -13.57
C ARG A 32 -3.15 15.16 -14.35
N LYS A 33 -2.33 16.17 -14.04
CA LYS A 33 -1.02 16.36 -14.69
C LYS A 33 -0.08 15.20 -14.35
N LEU A 34 0.03 14.85 -13.07
CA LEU A 34 0.86 13.72 -12.61
C LEU A 34 0.45 12.40 -13.27
N ALA A 35 -0.87 12.13 -13.33
CA ALA A 35 -1.42 10.93 -13.96
C ALA A 35 -1.14 10.88 -15.47
N ARG A 36 -1.20 12.02 -16.16
CA ARG A 36 -0.88 12.11 -17.61
C ARG A 36 0.61 11.96 -17.89
N ASP A 37 1.46 12.55 -17.06
CA ASP A 37 2.90 12.49 -17.24
C ASP A 37 3.46 11.08 -17.00
N GLN A 38 2.79 10.29 -16.15
CA GLN A 38 3.13 8.91 -15.81
C GLN A 38 4.57 8.70 -15.31
N LYS A 39 5.30 9.78 -14.98
CA LYS A 39 6.69 9.68 -14.48
C LYS A 39 6.76 8.93 -13.16
N LEU A 40 5.79 9.15 -12.28
CA LEU A 40 5.68 8.45 -10.98
C LEU A 40 5.28 6.98 -11.13
N THR A 41 4.62 6.61 -12.22
CA THR A 41 4.12 5.26 -12.49
C THR A 41 4.93 4.54 -13.56
N GLN A 42 6.02 5.14 -14.06
CA GLN A 42 6.79 4.62 -15.19
C GLN A 42 7.31 3.19 -14.93
N ARG A 43 7.78 2.92 -13.70
CA ARG A 43 8.24 1.59 -13.27
C ARG A 43 7.15 0.51 -13.28
N TRP A 44 5.88 0.92 -13.32
CA TRP A 44 4.71 0.05 -13.28
C TRP A 44 3.93 0.02 -14.60
N ARG A 45 4.41 0.72 -15.64
CA ARG A 45 3.69 0.86 -16.91
C ARG A 45 3.36 -0.47 -17.58
N SER A 46 4.17 -1.51 -17.36
CA SER A 46 3.91 -2.87 -17.86
C SER A 46 2.67 -3.53 -17.25
N LEU A 47 2.20 -3.05 -16.10
CA LEU A 47 1.07 -3.60 -15.35
C LEU A 47 -0.25 -2.83 -15.62
N ASP A 48 -0.20 -1.73 -16.38
CA ASP A 48 -1.37 -0.91 -16.75
C ASP A 48 -2.43 -1.67 -17.58
N LYS A 49 -2.08 -2.85 -18.10
CA LYS A 49 -3.00 -3.74 -18.83
C LYS A 49 -3.39 -4.99 -18.04
N GLY A 50 -3.06 -5.03 -16.76
CA GLY A 50 -3.35 -6.13 -15.85
C GLY A 50 -2.13 -7.00 -15.53
N PRO A 51 -2.31 -8.02 -14.67
CA PRO A 51 -3.59 -8.50 -14.12
C PRO A 51 -4.18 -7.56 -13.05
N PHE A 52 -5.48 -7.29 -13.13
CA PHE A 52 -6.23 -6.61 -12.08
C PHE A 52 -6.80 -7.65 -11.13
N LYS A 53 -6.41 -7.58 -9.86
CA LYS A 53 -6.90 -8.51 -8.82
C LYS A 53 -7.98 -7.82 -7.99
N ILE A 54 -8.84 -8.61 -7.38
CA ILE A 54 -9.76 -8.11 -6.35
C ILE A 54 -8.90 -7.63 -5.17
N TRP A 55 -9.13 -6.39 -4.76
CA TRP A 55 -8.49 -5.72 -3.65
C TRP A 55 -9.56 -5.14 -2.74
N CYS A 56 -9.30 -5.13 -1.43
CA CYS A 56 -10.15 -4.47 -0.44
C CYS A 56 -9.25 -3.63 0.48
N ASP A 57 -9.51 -2.33 0.55
CA ASP A 57 -8.71 -1.39 1.35
C ASP A 57 -8.94 -1.54 2.88
N ASP A 58 -9.97 -2.29 3.29
CA ASP A 58 -10.38 -2.41 4.69
C ASP A 58 -10.35 -3.86 5.24
N PHE A 59 -9.36 -4.67 4.86
CA PHE A 59 -9.10 -5.96 5.50
C PHE A 59 -8.40 -5.86 6.88
N ARG A 60 -8.88 -4.94 7.72
CA ARG A 60 -8.44 -4.82 9.11
C ARG A 60 -8.93 -5.99 9.97
N PRO A 61 -8.25 -6.32 11.09
CA PRO A 61 -8.66 -7.41 11.97
C PRO A 61 -10.11 -7.35 12.45
N ALA A 62 -10.67 -6.14 12.61
CA ALA A 62 -12.06 -5.97 13.04
C ALA A 62 -13.10 -6.53 12.04
N ASN A 63 -12.70 -6.74 10.78
CA ASN A 63 -13.57 -7.27 9.72
C ASN A 63 -13.41 -8.78 9.52
N VAL A 64 -12.62 -9.45 10.40
CA VAL A 64 -12.42 -10.90 10.39
C VAL A 64 -13.18 -11.51 11.57
N LEU A 65 -14.15 -12.37 11.26
CA LEU A 65 -14.93 -13.09 12.27
C LEU A 65 -14.20 -14.36 12.69
N MET A 66 -14.17 -14.61 13.99
CA MET A 66 -13.61 -15.83 14.57
C MET A 66 -14.62 -16.54 15.46
N ASP A 67 -14.53 -17.86 15.53
CA ASP A 67 -15.27 -18.66 16.50
C ASP A 67 -14.54 -18.72 17.87
N GLU A 68 -15.11 -19.50 18.80
CA GLU A 68 -14.58 -19.70 20.15
C GLU A 68 -13.18 -20.36 20.17
N ASP A 69 -12.81 -21.07 19.10
CA ASP A 69 -11.53 -21.75 18.92
C ASP A 69 -10.50 -20.89 18.14
N LEU A 70 -10.79 -19.59 17.96
CA LEU A 70 -9.98 -18.63 17.19
C LEU A 70 -9.78 -19.06 15.72
N LYS A 71 -10.75 -19.76 15.14
CA LYS A 71 -10.76 -20.07 13.70
C LYS A 71 -11.50 -18.98 12.95
N ILE A 72 -10.91 -18.57 11.83
CA ILE A 72 -11.57 -17.64 10.90
C ILE A 72 -12.80 -18.33 10.32
N ILE A 73 -13.98 -17.78 10.59
CA ILE A 73 -15.27 -18.28 10.08
C ILE A 73 -15.86 -17.39 8.99
N GLY A 74 -15.34 -16.17 8.82
CA GLY A 74 -15.80 -15.26 7.79
C GLY A 74 -15.02 -13.96 7.75
N VAL A 75 -15.12 -13.28 6.61
CA VAL A 75 -14.65 -11.91 6.41
C VAL A 75 -15.84 -11.08 5.95
N VAL A 76 -16.06 -9.95 6.62
CA VAL A 76 -17.20 -9.05 6.36
C VAL A 76 -16.70 -7.71 5.81
N ASP A 77 -17.63 -6.79 5.60
CA ASP A 77 -17.33 -5.39 5.25
C ASP A 77 -16.58 -5.23 3.90
N TRP A 78 -17.18 -5.78 2.85
CA TRP A 78 -16.62 -5.77 1.49
C TRP A 78 -16.91 -4.48 0.72
N GLU A 79 -17.42 -3.43 1.35
CA GLU A 79 -17.92 -2.22 0.67
C GLU A 79 -16.80 -1.43 -0.06
N PHE A 80 -15.55 -1.61 0.36
CA PHE A 80 -14.36 -1.02 -0.28
C PHE A 80 -13.61 -2.01 -1.18
N THR A 81 -14.32 -2.99 -1.75
CA THR A 81 -13.74 -3.99 -2.66
C THR A 81 -13.86 -3.58 -4.12
N TYR A 82 -12.77 -3.63 -4.86
CA TYR A 82 -12.72 -3.32 -6.28
C TYR A 82 -11.60 -4.09 -7.01
N ALA A 83 -11.63 -4.10 -8.34
CA ALA A 83 -10.51 -4.59 -9.13
C ALA A 83 -9.41 -3.52 -9.15
N ALA A 84 -8.25 -3.83 -8.55
CA ALA A 84 -7.13 -2.88 -8.43
C ALA A 84 -5.89 -3.35 -9.21
N PRO A 85 -5.03 -2.40 -9.62
CA PRO A 85 -3.67 -2.72 -10.06
C PRO A 85 -2.90 -3.42 -8.93
N VAL A 86 -2.02 -4.37 -9.29
CA VAL A 86 -1.22 -5.12 -8.30
C VAL A 86 -0.30 -4.21 -7.48
N GLU A 87 -0.02 -3.01 -7.97
CA GLU A 87 0.76 -1.98 -7.31
C GLU A 87 0.20 -1.55 -5.95
N PHE A 88 -1.09 -1.77 -5.70
CA PHE A 88 -1.71 -1.48 -4.41
C PHE A 88 -1.18 -2.40 -3.29
N THR A 89 -0.64 -3.58 -3.65
CA THR A 89 0.00 -4.51 -2.70
C THR A 89 1.24 -3.93 -2.03
N TYR A 90 1.85 -2.88 -2.59
CA TYR A 90 3.03 -2.22 -2.00
C TYR A 90 2.66 -1.23 -0.90
N ALA A 91 1.38 -0.89 -0.73
CA ALA A 91 0.95 -0.07 0.38
C ALA A 91 0.93 -0.92 1.66
N PRO A 92 1.67 -0.54 2.71
CA PRO A 92 1.61 -1.26 3.98
C PRO A 92 0.20 -1.12 4.59
N PRO A 93 -0.26 -2.13 5.34
CA PRO A 93 -1.58 -2.07 5.97
C PRO A 93 -1.62 -0.91 6.97
N TRP A 94 -2.48 0.09 6.72
CA TRP A 94 -2.63 1.26 7.58
C TRP A 94 -3.07 0.89 9.01
N TRP A 95 -3.75 -0.25 9.15
CA TRP A 95 -4.24 -0.82 10.41
C TRP A 95 -3.20 -1.67 11.16
N LEU A 96 -1.93 -1.72 10.71
CA LEU A 96 -0.91 -2.61 11.29
C LEU A 96 -0.72 -2.48 12.80
N LEU A 97 -0.77 -1.25 13.32
CA LEU A 97 -0.67 -0.98 14.76
C LEU A 97 -2.01 -0.93 15.47
N ILE A 98 -3.12 -1.14 14.75
CA ILE A 98 -4.52 -1.04 15.19
C ILE A 98 -4.92 0.39 15.57
N GLU A 99 -4.11 1.08 16.36
CA GLU A 99 -4.32 2.46 16.76
C GLU A 99 -3.76 3.45 15.74
N LYS A 100 -4.54 4.50 15.49
CA LYS A 100 -4.19 5.52 14.51
C LYS A 100 -3.15 6.50 15.06
N PRO A 101 -2.29 7.09 14.20
CA PRO A 101 -1.27 8.02 14.66
C PRO A 101 -1.83 9.23 15.41
N GLU A 102 -3.05 9.69 15.09
CA GLU A 102 -3.69 10.82 15.75
C GLU A 102 -4.07 10.55 17.21
N TYR A 103 -4.23 9.28 17.59
CA TYR A 103 -4.61 8.85 18.93
C TYR A 103 -3.44 8.20 19.69
N TRP A 104 -2.24 8.19 19.11
CA TRP A 104 -1.10 7.52 19.70
C TRP A 104 -0.57 8.28 20.94
N PRO A 105 -0.57 7.67 22.14
CA PRO A 105 -0.23 8.38 23.38
C PRO A 105 1.17 8.99 23.39
N ASP A 106 2.12 8.32 22.76
CA ASP A 106 3.54 8.69 22.72
C ASP A 106 3.88 9.63 21.54
N GLY A 107 2.87 10.04 20.76
CA GLY A 107 3.02 10.93 19.61
C GLY A 107 3.43 10.24 18.30
N LEU A 108 3.45 11.03 17.23
CA LEU A 108 3.65 10.54 15.85
C LEU A 108 5.04 9.91 15.62
N GLU A 109 6.09 10.44 16.24
CA GLU A 109 7.45 9.93 16.05
C GLU A 109 7.62 8.52 16.60
N ASP A 110 7.08 8.25 17.79
CA ASP A 110 7.06 6.91 18.37
C ASP A 110 6.16 5.96 17.55
N TRP A 111 4.99 6.43 17.09
CA TRP A 111 4.13 5.67 16.20
C TRP A 111 4.88 5.24 14.93
N CYS A 112 5.56 6.16 14.25
CA CYS A 112 6.36 5.87 13.04
C CYS A 112 7.47 4.85 13.35
N GLY A 113 8.19 5.05 14.46
CA GLY A 113 9.26 4.13 14.87
C GLY A 113 8.75 2.72 15.23
N LYS A 114 7.54 2.60 15.80
CA LYS A 114 6.90 1.30 16.05
C LYS A 114 6.33 0.69 14.78
N PHE A 115 5.73 1.50 13.91
CA PHE A 115 5.14 1.06 12.64
C PHE A 115 6.21 0.44 11.75
N GLU A 116 7.33 1.13 11.55
CA GLU A 116 8.45 0.63 10.75
C GLU A 116 8.96 -0.73 11.28
N ARG A 117 9.19 -0.83 12.60
CA ARG A 117 9.64 -2.08 13.23
C ARG A 117 8.63 -3.23 13.05
N ARG A 118 7.33 -2.95 13.18
CA ARG A 118 6.28 -3.96 13.00
C ARG A 118 6.08 -4.31 11.53
N LEU A 119 6.28 -3.38 10.61
CA LEU A 119 6.17 -3.62 9.18
C LEU A 119 7.20 -4.66 8.74
N GLN A 120 8.44 -4.56 9.22
CA GLN A 120 9.47 -5.57 8.95
C GLN A 120 9.08 -6.96 9.47
N THR A 121 8.44 -7.03 10.64
CA THR A 121 7.94 -8.30 11.20
C THR A 121 6.81 -8.87 10.35
N PHE A 122 5.87 -8.02 9.94
CA PHE A 122 4.74 -8.40 9.10
C PHE A 122 5.20 -8.91 7.73
N LEU A 123 6.08 -8.17 7.06
CA LEU A 123 6.63 -8.57 5.75
C LEU A 123 7.37 -9.91 5.82
N LYS A 124 8.14 -10.14 6.89
CA LYS A 124 8.79 -11.44 7.10
C LYS A 124 7.77 -12.57 7.22
N ALA A 125 6.73 -12.41 8.03
CA ALA A 125 5.68 -13.41 8.18
C ALA A 125 4.95 -13.66 6.85
N MET A 126 4.67 -12.60 6.08
CA MET A 126 4.05 -12.73 4.75
C MET A 126 4.92 -13.55 3.80
N ILE A 127 6.22 -13.28 3.74
CA ILE A 127 7.17 -14.06 2.92
C ILE A 127 7.19 -15.52 3.34
N ASP A 128 7.27 -15.80 4.64
CA ASP A 128 7.28 -17.17 5.16
C ASP A 128 5.98 -17.93 4.79
N HIS A 129 4.83 -17.25 4.84
CA HIS A 129 3.53 -17.80 4.43
C HIS A 129 3.41 -18.02 2.92
N GLU A 130 3.90 -17.09 2.11
CA GLU A 130 3.94 -17.21 0.65
C GLU A 130 4.84 -18.38 0.21
N ASP A 131 6.05 -18.47 0.76
CA ASP A 131 7.01 -19.53 0.46
C ASP A 131 6.45 -20.91 0.84
N GLU A 132 5.77 -21.03 1.99
CA GLU A 132 5.11 -22.27 2.40
C GLU A 132 3.92 -22.64 1.49
N ALA A 133 3.17 -21.64 1.01
CA ALA A 133 2.08 -21.87 0.06
C ALA A 133 2.61 -22.30 -1.32
N ILE A 134 3.73 -21.73 -1.78
CA ILE A 134 4.43 -22.16 -3.00
C ILE A 134 4.92 -23.60 -2.85
N ARG A 135 5.56 -23.94 -1.72
CA ARG A 135 6.04 -25.30 -1.43
C ARG A 135 4.91 -26.33 -1.43
N LYS A 136 3.71 -25.92 -1.01
CA LYS A 136 2.48 -26.75 -1.03
C LYS A 136 1.78 -26.77 -2.39
N GLY A 137 2.29 -26.05 -3.41
CA GLY A 137 1.67 -25.94 -4.72
C GLY A 137 0.35 -25.15 -4.74
N ARG A 138 0.09 -24.33 -3.71
CA ARG A 138 -1.11 -23.49 -3.62
C ARG A 138 -0.93 -22.13 -4.29
N LEU A 139 0.32 -21.69 -4.44
CA LEU A 139 0.70 -20.48 -5.16
C LEU A 139 1.78 -20.84 -6.18
N GLU A 140 1.75 -20.17 -7.32
CA GLU A 140 2.83 -20.21 -8.30
C GLU A 140 3.96 -19.29 -7.87
N ASP A 141 5.20 -19.70 -8.09
CA ASP A 141 6.38 -18.85 -7.90
C ASP A 141 6.50 -17.86 -9.07
N ASN A 142 5.66 -16.83 -9.02
CA ASN A 142 5.73 -15.67 -9.91
C ASN A 142 6.64 -14.56 -9.35
N ALA A 143 7.38 -14.86 -8.27
CA ALA A 143 8.06 -13.86 -7.44
C ALA A 143 9.33 -13.28 -8.07
N ALA A 144 9.85 -13.88 -9.15
CA ALA A 144 10.99 -13.34 -9.89
C ALA A 144 10.72 -11.95 -10.51
N ALA A 145 9.46 -11.62 -10.82
CA ALA A 145 9.10 -10.32 -11.39
C ALA A 145 8.87 -9.21 -10.34
N PHE A 146 8.59 -9.57 -9.08
CA PHE A 146 8.17 -8.62 -8.03
C PHE A 146 9.25 -8.38 -6.96
N ARG A 147 10.12 -9.38 -6.69
CA ARG A 147 11.19 -9.29 -5.68
C ARG A 147 12.35 -8.36 -6.08
N SER A 148 12.48 -7.97 -7.36
CA SER A 148 13.58 -7.11 -7.84
C SER A 148 13.37 -5.62 -7.56
N ASN A 149 12.15 -5.17 -7.24
CA ASN A 149 11.81 -3.75 -7.07
C ASN A 149 11.63 -3.30 -5.61
N ALA A 150 11.83 -4.20 -4.65
CA ALA A 150 11.69 -3.94 -3.21
C ALA A 150 13.04 -3.86 -2.46
N ARG A 151 14.16 -3.74 -3.19
CA ARG A 151 15.49 -3.41 -2.64
C ARG A 151 15.90 -2.00 -3.04
#